data_AF-A0A3A1Y8W3-F1
#
_entry.id   AF-A0A3A1Y8W3-F1
#
_cell.length_a   1.000
_cell.length_b   1.000
_cell.length_c   1.000
_cell.angle_alpha   90.00
_cell.angle_beta   90.00
_cell.angle_gamma   90.00
#
_symmetry.space_group_name_H-M   'P 1'
#
loop_
_entity.id
_entity.type
_entity.pdbx_description
1 polymer ?
#
loop_
_entity_poly.entity_id
_entity_poly.type
_entity_poly.pdbx_seq_one_letter_code
_entity_poly.pdbx_strand_id
1 'polypeptide(L)'
;MKNSNWQIDSRFQASSTEKLQYKLENNSLKAHQASKLMQREFNLDLELHTSLFAKQVTPSPAPKSLAELLCYCDNISGKTLEEVATRHNVEMIYTLQENRGWIGNLIEIALGAVAGSKPTQDFANLGVELKTLAINAKGEAKNDIFVSSLPINGYMMQSWENSHLLYKLKKILFVPIEADPSIPLKQRRIGKAFFWSPTIQELQTLKQDWQTIMNFITLQDFEQLKGNIGNILCVRIKALNRNQSISSKDVDGFKINLAPLSFYLRRSFINQIL
;
A
#
# COMPACT_ATOMS: atom_id res chain seq x y z
N MET A 1 -9.73 26.84 21.11
CA MET A 1 -10.18 26.25 19.83
C MET A 1 -10.34 24.75 20.05
N LYS A 2 -11.45 24.17 19.58
CA LYS A 2 -12.05 22.93 20.12
C LYS A 2 -11.21 21.66 19.86
N ASN A 3 -10.95 20.90 20.93
CA ASN A 3 -10.55 19.49 20.90
C ASN A 3 -11.69 18.65 20.31
N SER A 4 -11.53 18.10 19.12
CA SER A 4 -12.39 17.06 18.58
C SER A 4 -11.71 15.70 18.76
N ASN A 5 -12.20 14.93 19.74
CA ASN A 5 -11.83 13.54 19.95
C ASN A 5 -12.27 12.71 18.74
N TRP A 6 -11.31 12.11 18.05
CA TRP A 6 -11.53 11.11 17.00
C TRP A 6 -11.98 9.81 17.67
N GLN A 7 -13.28 9.56 17.74
CA GLN A 7 -13.82 8.26 18.14
C GLN A 7 -14.07 7.42 16.90
N ILE A 8 -13.35 6.29 16.80
CA ILE A 8 -13.57 5.27 15.77
C ILE A 8 -14.93 4.63 16.03
N ASP A 9 -15.81 4.63 15.02
CA ASP A 9 -17.14 4.01 15.10
C ASP A 9 -17.00 2.48 15.24
N SER A 10 -17.51 1.96 16.36
CA SER A 10 -17.39 0.55 16.73
C SER A 10 -18.10 -0.42 15.79
N ARG A 11 -18.97 0.07 14.90
CA ARG A 11 -19.67 -0.76 13.90
C ARG A 11 -18.76 -1.21 12.75
N PHE A 12 -17.63 -0.55 12.56
CA PHE A 12 -16.59 -0.94 11.58
C PHE A 12 -15.51 -1.84 12.20
N GLN A 13 -15.70 -2.30 13.44
CA GLN A 13 -14.82 -3.27 14.06
C GLN A 13 -15.39 -4.68 13.92
N ALA A 14 -14.67 -5.55 13.21
CA ALA A 14 -15.01 -6.97 13.14
C ALA A 14 -15.21 -7.57 14.55
N SER A 15 -16.26 -8.37 14.71
CA SER A 15 -16.57 -9.08 15.95
C SER A 15 -15.42 -10.03 16.35
N SER A 16 -15.36 -10.41 17.62
CA SER A 16 -14.35 -11.34 18.12
C SER A 16 -14.35 -12.68 17.37
N THR A 17 -15.53 -13.11 16.92
CA THR A 17 -15.74 -14.34 16.15
C THR A 17 -15.22 -14.20 14.71
N GLU A 18 -15.51 -13.08 14.04
CA GLU A 18 -14.99 -12.78 12.70
C GLU A 18 -13.46 -12.64 12.72
N LYS A 19 -12.90 -12.01 13.76
CA LYS A 19 -11.44 -11.93 13.98
C LYS A 19 -10.80 -13.32 14.17
N LEU A 20 -11.50 -14.28 14.78
CA LEU A 20 -11.02 -15.64 15.01
C LEU A 20 -11.09 -16.48 13.73
N GLN A 21 -12.20 -16.39 13.00
CA GLN A 21 -12.39 -17.09 11.73
C GLN A 21 -11.42 -16.57 10.66
N TYR A 22 -11.21 -15.26 10.59
CA TYR A 22 -10.16 -14.65 9.80
C TYR A 22 -8.76 -15.14 10.20
N LYS A 23 -8.45 -15.26 11.50
CA LYS A 23 -7.16 -15.84 11.96
C LYS A 23 -6.96 -17.27 11.46
N LEU A 24 -8.00 -18.09 11.45
CA LEU A 24 -7.96 -19.48 10.98
C LEU A 24 -7.73 -19.54 9.45
N GLU A 25 -8.43 -18.72 8.68
CA GLU A 25 -8.24 -18.61 7.23
C GLU A 25 -6.87 -18.01 6.88
N ASN A 26 -6.42 -16.97 7.59
CA ASN A 26 -5.16 -16.28 7.38
C ASN A 26 -3.92 -17.16 7.64
N ASN A 27 -3.98 -18.05 8.62
CA ASN A 27 -2.90 -18.98 8.96
C ASN A 27 -2.65 -20.05 7.88
N SER A 28 -3.58 -20.24 6.95
CA SER A 28 -3.45 -21.24 5.87
C SER A 28 -2.55 -20.78 4.70
N LEU A 29 -2.34 -19.46 4.54
CA LEU A 29 -1.49 -18.87 3.50
C LEU A 29 -0.07 -18.64 4.01
N LYS A 30 0.80 -19.64 3.80
CA LYS A 30 2.18 -19.64 4.32
C LYS A 30 3.06 -18.64 3.58
N ALA A 31 3.86 -17.88 4.33
CA ALA A 31 4.91 -16.97 3.82
C ALA A 31 5.82 -17.60 2.76
N HIS A 32 6.02 -18.93 2.79
CA HIS A 32 6.79 -19.68 1.80
C HIS A 32 6.24 -19.60 0.36
N GLN A 33 4.91 -19.51 0.18
CA GLN A 33 4.30 -19.34 -1.14
C GLN A 33 4.54 -17.92 -1.68
N ALA A 34 4.45 -16.90 -0.83
CA ALA A 34 4.82 -15.53 -1.18
C ALA A 34 6.32 -15.41 -1.54
N SER A 35 7.21 -16.15 -0.86
CA SER A 35 8.65 -16.18 -1.16
C SER A 35 9.01 -16.84 -2.51
N LYS A 36 8.20 -17.77 -3.04
CA LYS A 36 8.41 -18.33 -4.39
C LYS A 36 7.93 -17.39 -5.50
N LEU A 37 6.94 -16.55 -5.22
CA LEU A 37 6.50 -15.46 -6.10
C LEU A 37 7.55 -14.34 -6.14
N MET A 38 8.14 -14.03 -4.98
CA MET A 38 9.24 -13.06 -4.78
C MET A 38 10.49 -13.36 -5.62
N GLN A 39 10.96 -14.61 -5.67
CA GLN A 39 12.14 -14.97 -6.49
C GLN A 39 11.88 -14.79 -8.00
N ARG A 40 10.62 -14.82 -8.44
CA ARG A 40 10.25 -14.72 -9.85
C ARG A 40 9.97 -13.28 -10.31
N GLU A 41 9.52 -12.39 -9.43
CA GLU A 41 9.41 -10.95 -9.71
C GLU A 41 10.79 -10.27 -9.73
N PHE A 42 11.73 -10.74 -8.92
CA PHE A 42 13.12 -10.26 -8.95
C PHE A 42 13.84 -10.59 -10.27
N ASN A 43 13.47 -11.70 -10.92
CA ASN A 43 14.02 -12.10 -12.23
C ASN A 43 13.50 -11.27 -13.42
N LEU A 44 12.61 -10.29 -13.19
CA LEU A 44 12.00 -9.46 -14.22
C LEU A 44 12.66 -8.08 -14.40
N ASP A 45 13.81 -7.81 -13.76
CA ASP A 45 14.56 -6.55 -13.87
C ASP A 45 13.71 -5.28 -13.65
N LEU A 46 12.64 -5.38 -12.85
CA LEU A 46 11.90 -4.20 -12.40
C LEU A 46 12.80 -3.45 -11.40
N GLU A 47 13.39 -2.34 -11.84
CA GLU A 47 14.37 -1.54 -11.09
C GLU A 47 14.01 -1.43 -9.61
N LEU A 48 14.90 -1.99 -8.78
CA LEU A 48 14.87 -1.80 -7.34
C LEU A 48 14.96 -0.29 -7.08
N HIS A 49 13.92 0.28 -6.48
CA HIS A 49 14.03 1.63 -5.91
C HIS A 49 15.17 1.58 -4.87
N THR A 50 16.32 2.11 -5.26
CA THR A 50 17.40 2.46 -4.35
C THR A 50 16.87 3.51 -3.40
N SER A 51 17.19 3.36 -2.11
CA SER A 51 16.84 4.35 -1.09
C SER A 51 17.15 5.76 -1.62
N LEU A 52 16.12 6.59 -1.75
CA LEU A 52 16.18 7.90 -2.42
C LEU A 52 17.02 8.95 -1.68
N PHE A 53 17.67 8.57 -0.57
CA PHE A 53 18.41 9.49 0.29
C PHE A 53 19.91 9.40 0.00
N ALA A 54 20.48 10.50 -0.52
CA ALA A 54 21.89 10.62 -0.86
C ALA A 54 22.83 10.78 0.36
N LYS A 55 22.28 10.92 1.57
CA LYS A 55 23.01 11.11 2.84
C LYS A 55 22.75 9.95 3.81
N GLN A 56 23.62 9.82 4.81
CA GLN A 56 23.45 8.87 5.91
C GLN A 56 22.20 9.20 6.72
N VAL A 57 21.21 8.31 6.68
CA VAL A 57 19.98 8.38 7.48
C VAL A 57 20.13 7.60 8.79
N THR A 58 19.26 7.84 9.77
CA THR A 58 19.23 7.12 11.05
C THR A 58 17.87 6.45 11.25
N PRO A 59 17.67 5.22 10.74
CA PRO A 59 16.41 4.50 10.88
C PRO A 59 16.14 4.09 12.33
N SER A 60 14.86 4.02 12.70
CA SER A 60 14.44 3.30 13.90
C SER A 60 14.79 1.81 13.77
N PRO A 61 15.08 1.12 14.88
CA PRO A 61 15.30 -0.32 14.83
C PRO A 61 14.01 -1.05 14.44
N ALA A 62 14.14 -2.18 13.75
CA ALA A 62 12.99 -2.97 13.30
C ALA A 62 12.13 -3.38 14.51
N PRO A 63 10.80 -3.10 14.50
CA PRO A 63 9.93 -3.47 15.60
C PRO A 63 9.79 -4.99 15.70
N LYS A 64 9.88 -5.51 16.92
CA LYS A 64 9.78 -6.95 17.26
C LYS A 64 8.36 -7.37 17.58
N SER A 65 7.45 -6.41 17.77
CA SER A 65 6.03 -6.67 18.06
C SER A 65 5.11 -5.58 17.53
N LEU A 66 3.81 -5.87 17.43
CA LEU A 66 2.80 -4.87 17.08
C LEU A 66 2.72 -3.74 18.11
N ALA A 67 2.97 -4.02 19.39
CA ALA A 67 2.97 -3.02 20.45
C ALA A 67 4.14 -2.04 20.31
N GLU A 68 5.32 -2.54 19.95
CA GLU A 68 6.48 -1.70 19.66
C GLU A 68 6.28 -0.84 18.41
N LEU A 69 5.71 -1.43 17.34
CA LEU A 69 5.34 -0.67 16.14
C LEU A 69 4.32 0.44 16.45
N LEU A 70 3.33 0.18 17.30
CA LEU A 70 2.38 1.20 17.77
C LEU A 70 3.08 2.31 18.56
N CYS A 71 4.03 1.97 19.44
CA CYS A 71 4.82 2.96 20.17
C CYS A 71 5.58 3.89 19.20
N TYR A 72 6.15 3.35 18.12
CA TYR A 72 6.79 4.17 17.08
C TYR A 72 5.79 5.08 16.36
N CYS A 73 4.58 4.57 16.07
CA CYS A 73 3.51 5.37 15.47
C CYS A 73 3.08 6.53 16.38
N ASP A 74 2.86 6.25 17.67
CA ASP A 74 2.48 7.26 18.67
C ASP A 74 3.59 8.31 18.81
N ASN A 75 4.85 7.89 18.73
CA ASN A 75 6.00 8.80 18.77
C ASN A 75 6.09 9.74 17.57
N ILE A 76 5.50 9.43 16.42
CA ILE A 76 5.51 10.34 15.25
C ILE A 76 4.18 11.08 15.07
N SER A 77 3.12 10.65 15.73
CA SER A 77 1.80 11.27 15.63
C SER A 77 1.82 12.72 16.12
N GLY A 78 1.15 13.61 15.39
CA GLY A 78 1.09 15.05 15.66
C GLY A 78 2.33 15.84 15.24
N LYS A 79 3.46 15.19 14.98
CA LYS A 79 4.71 15.84 14.55
C LYS A 79 4.64 16.28 13.10
N THR A 80 5.38 17.32 12.77
CA THR A 80 5.56 17.74 11.38
C THR A 80 6.52 16.81 10.64
N LEU A 81 6.46 16.80 9.30
CA LEU A 81 7.43 16.08 8.49
C LEU A 81 8.87 16.56 8.75
N GLU A 82 9.08 17.86 9.02
CA GLU A 82 10.40 18.41 9.38
C GLU A 82 10.92 17.82 10.69
N GLU A 83 10.11 17.78 11.74
CA GLU A 83 10.52 17.24 13.04
C GLU A 83 10.90 15.75 12.97
N VAL A 84 10.19 14.97 12.16
CA VAL A 84 10.52 13.56 11.95
C VAL A 84 11.75 13.41 11.07
N ALA A 85 11.86 14.18 9.98
CA ALA A 85 13.04 14.15 9.11
C ALA A 85 14.32 14.52 9.86
N THR A 86 14.30 15.60 10.66
CA THR A 86 15.43 16.01 11.50
C THR A 86 15.82 14.92 12.50
N ARG A 87 14.86 14.27 13.17
CA ARG A 87 15.16 13.17 14.11
C ARG A 87 15.90 12.01 13.45
N HIS A 88 15.57 11.71 12.20
CA HIS A 88 16.11 10.57 11.47
C HIS A 88 17.22 10.95 10.47
N ASN A 89 17.78 12.16 10.56
CA ASN A 89 18.81 12.68 9.66
C ASN A 89 18.42 12.56 8.17
N VAL A 90 17.13 12.75 7.87
CA VAL A 90 16.60 12.75 6.50
C VAL A 90 16.58 14.19 5.99
N GLU A 91 17.13 14.41 4.80
CA GLU A 91 17.09 15.72 4.16
C GLU A 91 15.69 16.06 3.66
N MET A 92 15.20 17.25 4.06
CA MET A 92 13.93 17.77 3.60
C MET A 92 14.01 18.15 2.12
N ILE A 93 12.97 17.78 1.37
CA ILE A 93 12.72 18.30 0.02
C ILE A 93 11.67 19.40 0.04
N TYR A 94 11.66 20.25 -0.97
CA TYR A 94 10.69 21.33 -1.10
C TYR A 94 9.38 20.90 -1.77
N THR A 95 9.44 19.91 -2.67
CA THR A 95 8.29 19.49 -3.49
C THR A 95 8.28 17.98 -3.73
N LEU A 96 7.08 17.38 -3.79
CA LEU A 96 6.86 15.96 -4.11
C LEU A 96 6.75 15.68 -5.61
N GLN A 97 6.87 16.68 -6.48
CA GLN A 97 6.66 16.51 -7.93
C GLN A 97 7.60 15.47 -8.54
N GLU A 98 8.88 15.57 -8.20
CA GLU A 98 9.94 14.66 -8.66
C GLU A 98 10.11 13.45 -7.73
N ASN A 99 9.77 13.60 -6.45
CA ASN A 99 9.96 12.55 -5.44
C ASN A 99 8.67 12.21 -4.69
N ARG A 100 7.74 11.57 -5.42
CA ARG A 100 6.40 11.22 -4.90
C ARG A 100 6.44 10.19 -3.75
N GLY A 101 7.52 9.42 -3.66
CA GLY A 101 7.73 8.40 -2.63
C GLY A 101 8.36 8.91 -1.34
N TRP A 102 8.86 10.15 -1.31
CA TRP A 102 9.65 10.68 -0.18
C TRP A 102 8.97 10.53 1.17
N ILE A 103 7.67 10.84 1.26
CA ILE A 103 6.91 10.71 2.52
C ILE A 103 6.85 9.25 2.95
N GLY A 104 6.55 8.33 2.03
CA GLY A 104 6.53 6.88 2.33
C GLY A 104 7.85 6.43 2.93
N ASN A 105 8.95 6.77 2.27
CA ASN A 105 10.30 6.41 2.72
C ASN A 105 10.66 7.03 4.08
N LEU A 106 10.25 8.28 4.34
CA LEU A 106 10.46 8.90 5.66
C LEU A 106 9.74 8.12 6.76
N ILE A 107 8.49 7.70 6.52
CA ILE A 107 7.70 6.94 7.50
C ILE A 107 8.27 5.53 7.67
N GLU A 108 8.74 4.88 6.59
CA GLU A 108 9.46 3.60 6.66
C GLU A 108 10.69 3.69 7.57
N ILE A 109 11.53 4.73 7.38
CA ILE A 109 12.72 4.99 8.22
C ILE A 109 12.30 5.22 9.68
N ALA A 110 11.28 6.05 9.90
CA ALA A 110 10.84 6.43 11.24
C ALA A 110 10.22 5.25 12.01
N LEU A 111 9.61 4.29 11.31
CA LEU A 111 8.98 3.11 11.91
C LEU A 111 9.86 1.85 11.87
N GLY A 112 11.06 1.92 11.27
CA GLY A 112 11.99 0.80 11.20
C GLY A 112 11.57 -0.30 10.22
N ALA A 113 10.91 0.07 9.11
CA ALA A 113 10.62 -0.87 8.04
C ALA A 113 11.92 -1.35 7.37
N VAL A 114 11.98 -2.64 7.04
CA VAL A 114 13.21 -3.31 6.54
C VAL A 114 13.05 -3.93 5.15
N ALA A 115 11.85 -3.86 4.57
CA ALA A 115 11.58 -4.42 3.25
C ALA A 115 12.36 -3.69 2.14
N GLY A 116 12.49 -2.37 2.24
CA GLY A 116 12.99 -1.55 1.15
C GLY A 116 12.15 -1.79 -0.11
N SER A 117 12.78 -1.93 -1.28
CA SER A 117 12.09 -2.21 -2.55
C SER A 117 11.66 -3.67 -2.74
N LYS A 118 11.83 -4.54 -1.74
CA LYS A 118 11.44 -5.95 -1.85
C LYS A 118 9.91 -6.08 -1.97
N PRO A 119 9.39 -7.02 -2.77
CA PRO A 119 7.97 -7.30 -2.89
C PRO A 119 7.47 -8.11 -1.68
N THR A 120 7.66 -7.57 -0.48
CA THR A 120 7.17 -8.13 0.78
C THR A 120 6.35 -7.09 1.51
N GLN A 121 5.75 -7.49 2.63
CA GLN A 121 5.22 -6.53 3.59
C GLN A 121 6.37 -5.76 4.25
N ASP A 122 6.12 -4.48 4.55
CA ASP A 122 7.11 -3.57 5.15
C ASP A 122 7.63 -4.07 6.51
N PHE A 123 6.74 -4.74 7.27
CA PHE A 123 7.07 -5.45 8.50
C PHE A 123 6.71 -6.94 8.35
N ALA A 124 7.45 -7.66 7.50
CA ALA A 124 7.18 -9.07 7.17
C ALA A 124 7.01 -9.98 8.40
N ASN A 125 7.84 -9.81 9.44
CA ASN A 125 7.76 -10.59 10.68
C ASN A 125 6.47 -10.33 11.48
N LEU A 126 5.83 -9.17 11.29
CA LEU A 126 4.59 -8.78 11.94
C LEU A 126 3.36 -9.02 11.06
N GLY A 127 3.57 -9.36 9.79
CA GLY A 127 2.52 -9.53 8.80
C GLY A 127 1.81 -8.22 8.44
N VAL A 128 2.53 -7.09 8.43
CA VAL A 128 1.95 -5.73 8.26
C VAL A 128 2.57 -5.02 7.05
N GLU A 129 1.72 -4.54 6.14
CA GLU A 129 2.04 -3.56 5.10
C GLU A 129 1.89 -2.13 5.65
N LEU A 130 2.76 -1.20 5.27
CA LEU A 130 2.69 0.22 5.58
C LEU A 130 2.14 0.99 4.38
N LYS A 131 1.17 1.89 4.63
CA LYS A 131 0.70 2.85 3.63
C LYS A 131 0.54 4.23 4.25
N THR A 132 1.15 5.23 3.62
CA THR A 132 0.86 6.62 3.92
C THR A 132 -0.41 7.07 3.21
N LEU A 133 -1.18 7.93 3.85
CA LEU A 133 -2.49 8.36 3.37
C LEU A 133 -2.57 9.89 3.34
N ALA A 134 -2.60 10.45 2.14
CA ALA A 134 -2.77 11.90 1.97
C ALA A 134 -4.22 12.31 2.29
N ILE A 135 -4.42 13.06 3.38
CA ILE A 135 -5.71 13.55 3.86
C ILE A 135 -5.88 15.06 3.65
N ASN A 136 -7.09 15.50 3.32
CA ASN A 136 -7.45 16.91 3.22
C ASN A 136 -7.86 17.49 4.59
N ALA A 137 -8.17 18.80 4.63
CA ALA A 137 -8.60 19.49 5.86
C ALA A 137 -9.93 18.96 6.45
N LYS A 138 -10.71 18.18 5.68
CA LYS A 138 -11.93 17.51 6.14
C LYS A 138 -11.67 16.10 6.67
N GLY A 139 -10.41 15.64 6.66
CA GLY A 139 -10.04 14.27 7.05
C GLY A 139 -10.28 13.23 5.95
N GLU A 140 -10.56 13.64 4.71
CA GLU A 140 -10.85 12.72 3.61
C GLU A 140 -9.59 12.40 2.81
N ALA A 141 -9.46 11.15 2.35
CA ALA A 141 -8.42 10.73 1.43
C ALA A 141 -8.48 11.51 0.12
N LYS A 142 -7.31 11.91 -0.40
CA LYS A 142 -7.20 12.66 -1.67
C LYS A 142 -7.18 11.77 -2.90
N ASN A 143 -6.64 10.54 -2.79
CA ASN A 143 -6.39 9.67 -3.93
C ASN A 143 -6.70 8.20 -3.61
N ASP A 144 -6.81 7.37 -4.64
CA ASP A 144 -6.75 5.92 -4.52
C ASP A 144 -5.38 5.51 -3.95
N ILE A 145 -5.33 4.41 -3.19
CA ILE A 145 -4.11 3.96 -2.50
C ILE A 145 -3.51 2.75 -3.21
N PHE A 146 -2.28 2.90 -3.69
CA PHE A 146 -1.52 1.82 -4.32
C PHE A 146 -1.33 0.65 -3.34
N VAL A 147 -1.60 -0.56 -3.80
CA VAL A 147 -1.38 -1.79 -3.03
C VAL A 147 -0.23 -2.59 -3.62
N SER A 148 -0.35 -3.03 -4.87
CA SER A 148 0.66 -3.85 -5.54
C SER A 148 0.68 -3.56 -7.03
N SER A 149 1.83 -3.81 -7.65
CA SER A 149 1.91 -3.89 -9.12
C SER A 149 1.05 -5.06 -9.61
N LEU A 150 0.50 -4.93 -10.83
CA LEU A 150 -0.19 -6.01 -11.50
C LEU A 150 0.80 -6.66 -12.48
N PRO A 151 1.18 -7.93 -12.28
CA PRO A 151 2.09 -8.59 -13.20
C PRO A 151 1.36 -9.05 -14.46
N ILE A 152 1.76 -8.51 -15.63
CA ILE A 152 1.05 -8.73 -16.91
C ILE A 152 1.51 -10.03 -17.64
N ASN A 153 2.58 -10.69 -17.19
CA ASN A 153 3.24 -11.78 -17.96
C ASN A 153 3.24 -13.08 -17.16
N GLY A 154 2.75 -14.23 -17.68
CA GLY A 154 2.84 -15.55 -17.01
C GLY A 154 2.15 -15.68 -15.63
N TYR A 155 1.74 -14.56 -15.02
CA TYR A 155 1.13 -14.42 -13.70
C TYR A 155 -0.40 -14.41 -13.72
N MET A 156 -1.02 -14.37 -14.90
CA MET A 156 -2.48 -14.51 -15.04
C MET A 156 -3.02 -15.86 -14.53
N MET A 157 -2.14 -16.82 -14.23
CA MET A 157 -2.49 -18.12 -13.65
C MET A 157 -2.53 -18.14 -12.10
N GLN A 158 -2.33 -17.02 -11.41
CA GLN A 158 -2.46 -16.99 -9.95
C GLN A 158 -3.94 -17.06 -9.53
N SER A 159 -4.26 -17.87 -8.52
CA SER A 159 -5.56 -17.77 -7.84
C SER A 159 -5.57 -16.60 -6.85
N TRP A 160 -6.77 -16.10 -6.51
CA TRP A 160 -6.96 -15.04 -5.52
C TRP A 160 -6.22 -15.34 -4.21
N GLU A 161 -6.35 -16.57 -3.73
CA GLU A 161 -5.79 -17.04 -2.47
C GLU A 161 -4.26 -16.93 -2.48
N ASN A 162 -3.63 -17.20 -3.63
CA ASN A 162 -2.18 -17.15 -3.79
C ASN A 162 -1.68 -15.81 -4.33
N SER A 163 -2.54 -14.79 -4.40
CA SER A 163 -2.17 -13.50 -4.99
C SER A 163 -1.29 -12.66 -4.07
N HIS A 164 -0.32 -11.95 -4.66
CA HIS A 164 0.50 -10.99 -3.93
C HIS A 164 -0.35 -9.81 -3.39
N LEU A 165 -1.41 -9.46 -4.11
CA LEU A 165 -2.40 -8.48 -3.68
C LEU A 165 -3.02 -8.86 -2.34
N LEU A 166 -3.58 -10.08 -2.23
CA LEU A 166 -4.17 -10.56 -0.99
C LEU A 166 -3.16 -10.55 0.15
N TYR A 167 -1.91 -10.98 -0.12
CA TYR A 167 -0.84 -10.95 0.88
C TYR A 167 -0.62 -9.54 1.46
N LYS A 168 -0.57 -8.50 0.62
CA LYS A 168 -0.43 -7.10 1.09
C LYS A 168 -1.69 -6.57 1.80
N LEU A 169 -2.88 -6.97 1.36
CA LEU A 169 -4.16 -6.54 1.95
C LEU A 169 -4.46 -7.15 3.31
N LYS A 170 -3.76 -8.23 3.73
CA LYS A 170 -4.02 -8.92 5.00
C LYS A 170 -4.09 -7.98 6.20
N LYS A 171 -3.13 -7.07 6.31
CA LYS A 171 -3.09 -6.08 7.37
C LYS A 171 -2.27 -4.89 6.91
N ILE A 172 -2.91 -3.73 6.91
CA ILE A 172 -2.29 -2.48 6.52
C ILE A 172 -2.25 -1.56 7.74
N LEU A 173 -1.09 -0.99 8.03
CA LEU A 173 -0.92 0.16 8.89
C LEU A 173 -1.04 1.41 8.03
N PHE A 174 -2.14 2.14 8.19
CA PHE A 174 -2.33 3.43 7.56
C PHE A 174 -1.74 4.54 8.43
N VAL A 175 -0.96 5.42 7.81
CA VAL A 175 -0.39 6.61 8.45
C VAL A 175 -0.92 7.85 7.71
N PRO A 176 -1.94 8.55 8.25
CA PRO A 176 -2.48 9.76 7.64
C PRO A 176 -1.45 10.89 7.65
N ILE A 177 -1.40 11.67 6.57
CA ILE A 177 -0.50 12.81 6.40
C ILE A 177 -1.30 13.97 5.83
N GLU A 178 -1.24 15.13 6.46
CA GLU A 178 -1.85 16.35 5.91
C GLU A 178 -1.37 16.61 4.49
N ALA A 179 -2.28 16.90 3.57
CA ALA A 179 -1.97 17.10 2.16
C ALA A 179 -2.68 18.33 1.57
N ASP A 180 -2.95 19.33 2.41
CA ASP A 180 -3.38 20.65 1.98
C ASP A 180 -2.26 21.34 1.18
N PRO A 181 -2.51 21.79 -0.07
CA PRO A 181 -1.51 22.53 -0.86
C PRO A 181 -1.07 23.86 -0.23
N SER A 182 -1.90 24.48 0.61
CA SER A 182 -1.56 25.73 1.30
C SER A 182 -0.56 25.55 2.44
N ILE A 183 -0.39 24.31 2.93
CA ILE A 183 0.56 23.98 4.00
C ILE A 183 1.88 23.53 3.36
N PRO A 184 3.00 24.24 3.64
CA PRO A 184 4.32 23.84 3.19
C PRO A 184 4.63 22.39 3.56
N LEU A 185 5.30 21.63 2.68
CA LEU A 185 5.56 20.21 2.88
C LEU A 185 6.14 19.91 4.28
N LYS A 186 7.13 20.70 4.69
CA LYS A 186 7.81 20.57 5.98
C LYS A 186 6.91 20.75 7.21
N GLN A 187 5.82 21.52 7.08
CA GLN A 187 4.89 21.84 8.16
C GLN A 187 3.70 20.88 8.24
N ARG A 188 3.51 20.01 7.23
CA ARG A 188 2.44 19.03 7.23
C ARG A 188 2.62 18.06 8.39
N ARG A 189 1.52 17.78 9.10
CA ARG A 189 1.52 16.89 10.25
C ARG A 189 1.20 15.46 9.88
N ILE A 190 1.75 14.56 10.69
CA ILE A 190 1.45 13.13 10.68
C ILE A 190 0.26 12.89 11.62
N GLY A 191 -0.78 12.23 11.12
CA GLY A 191 -1.97 11.88 11.88
C GLY A 191 -1.74 10.68 12.82
N LYS A 192 -2.81 10.24 13.47
CA LYS A 192 -2.78 8.99 14.24
C LYS A 192 -2.83 7.79 13.30
N ALA A 193 -1.83 6.91 13.40
CA ALA A 193 -1.82 5.70 12.61
C ALA A 193 -2.88 4.71 13.09
N PHE A 194 -3.39 3.87 12.18
CA PHE A 194 -4.37 2.84 12.51
C PHE A 194 -4.17 1.60 11.66
N PHE A 195 -4.53 0.45 12.22
CA PHE A 195 -4.54 -0.81 11.48
C PHE A 195 -5.90 -1.03 10.81
N TRP A 196 -5.85 -1.52 9.58
CA TRP A 196 -6.98 -2.06 8.87
C TRP A 196 -6.68 -3.48 8.40
N SER A 197 -7.66 -4.35 8.52
CA SER A 197 -7.71 -5.69 7.92
C SER A 197 -9.12 -5.86 7.35
N PRO A 198 -9.27 -6.50 6.18
CA PRO A 198 -10.57 -6.63 5.56
C PRO A 198 -11.51 -7.48 6.44
N THR A 199 -12.75 -7.02 6.56
CA THR A 199 -13.88 -7.83 7.03
C THR A 199 -14.18 -8.96 6.03
N ILE A 200 -15.04 -9.90 6.42
CA ILE A 200 -15.44 -11.01 5.53
C ILE A 200 -16.12 -10.46 4.26
N GLN A 201 -17.00 -9.46 4.42
CA GLN A 201 -17.72 -8.83 3.33
C GLN A 201 -16.78 -8.06 2.42
N GLU A 202 -15.87 -7.25 2.99
CA GLU A 202 -14.84 -6.55 2.22
C GLU A 202 -13.93 -7.52 1.47
N LEU A 203 -13.54 -8.63 2.10
CA LEU A 203 -12.71 -9.66 1.47
C LEU A 203 -13.42 -10.32 0.28
N GLN A 204 -14.73 -10.58 0.39
CA GLN A 204 -15.55 -11.09 -0.71
C GLN A 204 -15.63 -10.08 -1.86
N THR A 205 -15.87 -8.80 -1.56
CA THR A 205 -15.90 -7.74 -2.59
C THR A 205 -14.54 -7.56 -3.26
N LEU A 206 -13.45 -7.55 -2.49
CA LEU A 206 -12.08 -7.50 -3.00
C LEU A 206 -11.78 -8.68 -3.94
N LYS A 207 -12.21 -9.88 -3.57
CA LYS A 207 -12.07 -11.08 -4.41
C LYS A 207 -12.85 -10.93 -5.71
N GLN A 208 -14.10 -10.47 -5.65
CA GLN A 208 -14.95 -10.25 -6.81
C GLN A 208 -14.35 -9.21 -7.76
N ASP A 209 -13.94 -8.04 -7.23
CA ASP A 209 -13.30 -6.99 -8.01
C ASP A 209 -12.03 -7.51 -8.69
N TRP A 210 -11.19 -8.24 -7.96
CA TRP A 210 -9.98 -8.86 -8.51
C TRP A 210 -10.31 -9.85 -9.64
N GLN A 211 -11.30 -10.73 -9.45
CA GLN A 211 -11.72 -11.68 -10.49
C GLN A 211 -12.22 -10.96 -11.74
N THR A 212 -13.04 -9.92 -11.58
CA THR A 212 -13.54 -9.11 -12.70
C THR A 212 -12.40 -8.43 -13.44
N ILE A 213 -11.47 -7.80 -12.72
CA ILE A 213 -10.29 -7.17 -13.31
C ILE A 213 -9.47 -8.19 -14.10
N MET A 214 -9.14 -9.33 -13.49
CA MET A 214 -8.34 -10.37 -14.13
C MET A 214 -9.04 -10.96 -15.37
N ASN A 215 -10.37 -11.09 -15.34
CA ASN A 215 -11.16 -11.52 -16.49
C ASN A 215 -11.00 -10.56 -17.68
N PHE A 216 -11.11 -9.24 -17.46
CA PHE A 216 -10.91 -8.27 -18.54
C PHE A 216 -9.49 -8.25 -19.09
N ILE A 217 -8.48 -8.46 -18.23
CA ILE A 217 -7.09 -8.60 -18.70
C ILE A 217 -6.93 -9.87 -19.54
N THR A 218 -7.53 -10.98 -19.11
CA THR A 218 -7.51 -12.27 -19.84
C THR A 218 -8.18 -12.15 -21.20
N LEU A 219 -9.32 -11.46 -21.27
CA LEU A 219 -10.04 -11.19 -22.51
C LEU A 219 -9.41 -10.07 -23.36
N GLN A 220 -8.34 -9.43 -22.87
CA GLN A 220 -7.70 -8.29 -23.50
C GLN A 220 -8.65 -7.10 -23.77
N ASP A 221 -9.70 -6.96 -22.96
CA ASP A 221 -10.67 -5.87 -23.06
C ASP A 221 -10.20 -4.65 -22.25
N PHE A 222 -9.24 -3.93 -22.84
CA PHE A 222 -8.61 -2.77 -22.20
C PHE A 222 -9.49 -1.52 -22.16
N GLU A 223 -10.52 -1.45 -23.01
CA GLU A 223 -11.49 -0.37 -22.96
C GLU A 223 -12.34 -0.48 -21.71
N GLN A 224 -12.79 -1.69 -21.37
CA GLN A 224 -13.48 -1.91 -20.09
C GLN A 224 -12.55 -1.65 -18.90
N LEU A 225 -11.28 -2.06 -18.94
CA LEU A 225 -10.29 -1.77 -17.87
C LEU A 225 -10.14 -0.27 -17.57
N LYS A 226 -10.29 0.60 -18.56
CA LYS A 226 -10.29 2.06 -18.38
C LYS A 226 -11.59 2.58 -17.76
N GLY A 227 -12.68 1.82 -17.86
CA GLY A 227 -14.04 2.14 -17.41
C GLY A 227 -14.25 2.22 -15.90
N ASN A 228 -13.17 2.31 -15.10
CA ASN A 228 -13.25 2.46 -13.65
C ASN A 228 -13.99 1.28 -12.98
N ILE A 229 -13.60 0.03 -13.32
CA ILE A 229 -14.15 -1.22 -12.77
C ILE A 229 -13.80 -1.42 -11.29
N GLY A 230 -14.70 -2.10 -10.59
CA GLY A 230 -14.53 -2.58 -9.22
C GLY A 230 -15.09 -1.61 -8.17
N ASN A 231 -15.49 -2.13 -7.02
CA ASN A 231 -16.19 -1.40 -5.96
C ASN A 231 -15.24 -0.87 -4.87
N ILE A 232 -14.30 -1.72 -4.44
CA ILE A 232 -13.26 -1.43 -3.45
C ILE A 232 -11.90 -1.37 -4.13
N LEU A 233 -11.63 -2.30 -5.03
CA LEU A 233 -10.37 -2.43 -5.75
C LEU A 233 -10.51 -1.88 -7.17
N CYS A 234 -9.47 -1.23 -7.67
CA CYS A 234 -9.39 -0.81 -9.07
C CYS A 234 -7.97 -0.98 -9.62
N VAL A 235 -7.81 -0.79 -10.93
CA VAL A 235 -6.51 -0.80 -11.60
C VAL A 235 -6.22 0.56 -12.21
N ARG A 236 -4.97 1.03 -12.09
CA ARG A 236 -4.47 2.24 -12.75
C ARG A 236 -3.07 2.01 -13.32
N ILE A 237 -2.67 2.83 -14.29
CA ILE A 237 -1.28 2.94 -14.74
C ILE A 237 -0.45 3.56 -13.61
N LYS A 238 0.66 2.92 -13.24
CA LYS A 238 1.57 3.48 -12.23
C LYS A 238 2.24 4.75 -12.77
N ALA A 239 2.10 5.86 -12.06
CA ALA A 239 2.45 7.18 -12.58
C ALA A 239 3.93 7.36 -12.97
N LEU A 240 4.84 6.58 -12.38
CA LEU A 240 6.27 6.56 -12.72
C LEU A 240 6.56 5.95 -14.11
N ASN A 241 5.62 5.20 -14.67
CA ASN A 241 5.87 4.35 -15.83
C ASN A 241 4.97 4.71 -17.03
N ARG A 242 4.47 5.94 -17.11
CA ARG A 242 3.55 6.37 -18.19
C ARG A 242 4.15 6.20 -19.60
N ASN A 243 5.47 6.22 -19.73
CA ASN A 243 6.19 6.08 -21.00
C ASN A 243 6.79 4.68 -21.20
N GLN A 244 6.58 3.75 -20.25
CA GLN A 244 7.08 2.39 -20.36
C GLN A 244 5.96 1.49 -20.91
N SER A 245 6.24 0.88 -22.05
CA SER A 245 5.44 -0.21 -22.61
C SER A 245 6.06 -1.52 -22.15
N ILE A 246 5.26 -2.39 -21.52
CA ILE A 246 5.66 -3.78 -21.31
C ILE A 246 5.24 -4.55 -22.56
N SER A 247 6.22 -5.14 -23.24
CA SER A 247 6.00 -6.12 -24.30
C SER A 247 6.16 -7.51 -23.71
N SER A 248 5.06 -8.24 -23.60
CA SER A 248 5.07 -9.61 -23.09
C SER A 248 4.49 -10.59 -24.08
N LYS A 249 5.12 -11.74 -24.23
CA LYS A 249 4.54 -12.86 -24.98
C LYS A 249 3.66 -13.67 -24.04
N ASP A 250 2.39 -13.82 -24.38
CA ASP A 250 1.52 -14.81 -23.76
C ASP A 250 1.93 -16.25 -24.16
N VAL A 251 1.32 -17.27 -23.55
CA VAL A 251 1.54 -18.69 -23.84
C VAL A 251 1.32 -19.06 -25.31
N ASP A 252 0.47 -18.30 -26.00
CA ASP A 252 0.18 -18.44 -27.44
C ASP A 252 1.06 -17.56 -28.33
N GLY A 253 2.08 -16.88 -27.77
CA GLY A 253 3.03 -16.06 -28.51
C GLY A 253 2.57 -14.64 -28.86
N PHE A 254 1.36 -14.23 -28.42
CA PHE A 254 0.83 -12.89 -28.62
C PHE A 254 1.60 -11.85 -27.82
N LYS A 255 2.01 -10.75 -28.48
CA LYS A 255 2.64 -9.60 -27.83
C LYS A 255 1.56 -8.69 -27.26
N ILE A 256 1.43 -8.68 -25.94
CA ILE A 256 0.63 -7.67 -25.23
C ILE A 256 1.51 -6.43 -25.07
N ASN A 257 1.01 -5.27 -25.50
CA ASN A 257 1.64 -3.97 -25.31
C ASN A 257 0.77 -3.12 -24.38
N LEU A 258 1.08 -3.16 -23.08
CA LEU A 258 0.35 -2.40 -22.06
C LEU A 258 1.31 -1.58 -21.22
N ALA A 259 0.83 -0.41 -20.80
CA ALA A 259 1.47 0.31 -19.71
C ALA A 259 1.36 -0.52 -18.42
N PRO A 260 2.39 -0.53 -17.57
CA PRO A 260 2.37 -1.28 -16.31
C PRO A 260 1.20 -0.85 -15.43
N LEU A 261 0.32 -1.82 -15.20
CA LEU A 261 -0.86 -1.70 -14.39
C LEU A 261 -0.54 -1.97 -12.92
N SER A 262 -1.36 -1.44 -12.02
CA SER A 262 -1.22 -1.63 -10.59
C SER A 262 -2.58 -1.61 -9.92
N PHE A 263 -2.72 -2.38 -8.84
CA PHE A 263 -3.90 -2.44 -8.01
C PHE A 263 -3.92 -1.29 -7.00
N TYR A 264 -5.09 -0.69 -6.83
CA TYR A 264 -5.34 0.37 -5.85
C TYR A 264 -6.62 0.10 -5.07
N LEU A 265 -6.62 0.44 -3.77
CA LEU A 265 -7.85 0.63 -3.00
C LEU A 265 -8.46 1.99 -3.38
N ARG A 266 -9.75 2.01 -3.67
CA ARG A 266 -10.45 3.22 -4.08
C ARG A 266 -10.54 4.22 -2.95
N ARG A 267 -10.38 5.49 -3.28
CA ARG A 267 -10.58 6.62 -2.37
C ARG A 267 -11.94 6.57 -1.67
N SER A 268 -12.99 6.16 -2.39
CA SER A 268 -14.35 6.01 -1.82
C SER A 268 -14.39 4.98 -0.70
N PHE A 269 -13.71 3.84 -0.87
CA PHE A 269 -13.59 2.82 0.16
C PHE A 269 -12.69 3.28 1.30
N ILE A 270 -11.55 3.91 1.00
CA ILE A 270 -10.66 4.43 2.04
C ILE A 270 -11.38 5.43 2.95
N ASN A 271 -12.24 6.30 2.40
CA ASN A 271 -13.04 7.21 3.20
C ASN A 271 -14.10 6.52 4.08
N GLN A 272 -14.46 5.26 3.83
CA GLN A 272 -15.37 4.49 4.68
C GLN A 272 -14.65 3.90 5.91
N ILE A 273 -13.32 3.71 5.84
CA ILE A 273 -12.52 3.11 6.90
C ILE A 273 -11.72 4.14 7.73
N LEU A 274 -11.81 5.43 7.38
CA LEU A 274 -11.24 6.55 8.14
C LEU A 274 -12.20 7.01 9.25
#